data_AF-A0A7J9PYI0-F1
#
_entry.id   AF-A0A7J9PYI0-F1
#
_cell.length_a   1.000
_cell.length_b   1.000
_cell.length_c   1.000
_cell.angle_alpha   90.00
_cell.angle_beta   90.00
_cell.angle_gamma   90.00
#
_symmetry.space_group_name_H-M   'P 1'
#
loop_
_entity.id
_entity.type
_entity.pdbx_description
1 polymer ?
#
loop_
_entity_poly.entity_id
_entity_poly.type
_entity_poly.pdbx_seq_one_letter_code
_entity_poly.pdbx_strand_id
1 'polypeptide(L)' 'MKPGFKAAWKGKGDTLLLLERFRDAVKCYKKALEIDPFDEELKKKKEELEYIWDY' A
#
# COMPACT_ATOMS: atom_id res chain seq x y z
N MET A 1 0.99 -18.27 6.88
CA MET A 1 0.92 -17.04 6.06
C MET A 1 0.34 -17.40 4.69
N LYS A 2 -0.72 -16.72 4.22
CA LYS A 2 -1.25 -16.92 2.85
C LYS A 2 -0.71 -15.81 1.94
N PRO A 3 0.38 -16.05 1.18
CA PRO A 3 1.05 -15.01 0.39
C PRO A 3 0.16 -14.34 -0.67
N GLY A 4 -0.88 -15.02 -1.15
CA GLY A 4 -1.83 -14.46 -2.13
C GLY A 4 -2.63 -13.26 -1.63
N PHE A 5 -2.85 -13.15 -0.31
CA PHE A 5 -3.65 -12.05 0.25
C PHE A 5 -2.86 -10.73 0.29
N LYS A 6 -1.55 -10.80 0.58
CA LYS A 6 -0.64 -9.65 0.52
C LYS A 6 -0.59 -9.08 -0.90
N ALA A 7 -0.33 -9.95 -1.89
CA ALA A 7 -0.23 -9.54 -3.30
C ALA A 7 -1.53 -8.91 -3.81
N ALA A 8 -2.69 -9.40 -3.38
CA ALA A 8 -3.98 -8.80 -3.72
C ALA A 8 -4.14 -7.37 -3.16
N TRP A 9 -3.78 -7.14 -1.89
CA TRP A 9 -3.81 -5.80 -1.29
C TRP A 9 -2.80 -4.85 -1.95
N LYS A 10 -1.58 -5.34 -2.25
CA LYS A 10 -0.57 -4.58 -2.98
C LYS A 10 -1.07 -4.17 -4.37
N GLY A 11 -1.54 -5.11 -5.18
CA GLY A 11 -2.03 -4.82 -6.53
C GLY A 11 -3.26 -3.89 -6.54
N LYS A 12 -4.15 -4.02 -5.54
CA LYS A 12 -5.25 -3.06 -5.36
C LYS A 12 -4.73 -1.67 -5.03
N GLY A 13 -3.73 -1.56 -4.15
CA GLY A 13 -3.08 -0.30 -3.81
C GLY A 13 -2.41 0.35 -5.02
N ASP A 14 -1.67 -0.43 -5.81
CA ASP A 14 -1.02 0.04 -7.04
C ASP A 14 -2.05 0.55 -8.06
N THR A 15 -3.18 -0.16 -8.21
CA THR A 15 -4.28 0.28 -9.09
C THR A 15 -4.88 1.60 -8.60
N LEU A 16 -5.09 1.74 -7.29
CA LEU A 16 -5.61 2.98 -6.71
C LEU A 16 -4.63 4.14 -6.79
N LEU A 17 -3.33 3.86 -6.70
CA LEU A 17 -2.26 4.82 -6.92
C LEU A 17 -2.30 5.38 -8.34
N LEU A 18 -2.45 4.51 -9.35
CA LEU A 18 -2.61 4.92 -10.76
C LEU A 18 -3.89 5.72 -11.01
N LEU A 19 -4.92 5.52 -10.19
CA LEU A 19 -6.15 6.31 -10.21
C LEU A 19 -6.07 7.59 -9.36
N GLU A 20 -4.88 7.95 -8.85
CA GLU A 20 -4.64 9.10 -7.96
C GLU A 20 -5.46 9.06 -6.66
N ARG A 21 -5.99 7.89 -6.30
CA ARG A 21 -6.76 7.65 -5.06
C ARG A 21 -5.81 7.30 -3.92
N PHE A 22 -4.91 8.23 -3.62
CA PHE A 22 -3.81 8.03 -2.67
C PHE A 22 -4.27 7.55 -1.29
N ARG A 23 -5.36 8.12 -0.76
CA ARG A 23 -5.92 7.73 0.56
C ARG A 23 -6.32 6.25 0.63
N ASP A 24 -6.91 5.72 -0.43
CA ASP A 24 -7.33 4.32 -0.46
C ASP A 24 -6.17 3.39 -0.81
N ALA A 25 -5.19 3.86 -1.59
CA ALA A 25 -3.94 3.14 -1.82
C ALA A 25 -3.17 2.92 -0.51
N VAL A 26 -3.03 3.96 0.33
CA VAL A 26 -2.40 3.86 1.67
C VAL A 26 -3.11 2.83 2.55
N LYS A 27 -4.45 2.80 2.57
CA LYS A 27 -5.21 1.78 3.32
C LYS A 27 -4.92 0.36 2.82
N CYS A 28 -4.78 0.18 1.51
CA CYS A 28 -4.45 -1.12 0.93
C CYS A 28 -3.04 -1.56 1.30
N TYR A 29 -2.05 -0.65 1.26
CA TYR A 29 -0.69 -0.94 1.69
C TYR A 29 -0.59 -1.23 3.18
N LYS A 30 -1.35 -0.53 4.05
CA LYS A 30 -1.43 -0.85 5.48
C LYS A 30 -1.91 -2.29 5.71
N LYS A 31 -2.95 -2.74 5.01
CA LYS A 31 -3.42 -4.14 5.08
C LYS A 31 -2.42 -5.16 4.53
N ALA A 32 -1.66 -4.79 3.50
CA ALA A 32 -0.59 -5.65 3.00
C ALA A 32 0.56 -5.77 4.01
N LEU A 33 0.90 -4.67 4.70
CA LEU A 33 1.90 -4.61 5.77
C LEU A 33 1.44 -5.32 7.07
N GLU A 34 0.14 -5.39 7.36
CA GLU A 34 -0.37 -6.22 8.46
C GLU A 34 -0.07 -7.72 8.25
N ILE A 35 0.04 -8.15 6.99
CA ILE A 35 0.36 -9.54 6.62
C ILE A 35 1.87 -9.77 6.57
N ASP A 36 2.60 -8.81 6.00
CA ASP A 36 4.06 -8.81 5.90
C ASP A 36 4.64 -7.45 6.28
N PRO A 37 4.93 -7.22 7.58
CA PRO A 37 5.40 -5.94 8.07
C PRO A 37 6.86 -5.66 7.72
N PHE A 38 7.55 -6.62 7.10
CA PHE A 38 8.96 -6.47 6.69
C PHE A 38 9.10 -6.11 5.20
N ASP A 39 8.00 -5.91 4.49
CA ASP A 39 8.04 -5.44 3.11
C ASP A 39 8.39 -3.94 3.06
N GLU A 40 9.69 -3.67 2.87
CA GLU A 40 10.24 -2.33 2.73
C GLU A 40 9.71 -1.58 1.49
N GLU A 41 9.31 -2.28 0.43
CA GLU A 41 8.72 -1.65 -0.76
C GLU A 41 7.35 -1.06 -0.42
N LEU A 42 6.52 -1.83 0.28
CA LEU A 42 5.20 -1.37 0.75
C LEU A 42 5.31 -0.22 1.75
N LYS A 43 6.32 -0.23 2.63
CA LYS A 43 6.58 0.89 3.55
C LYS A 43 6.91 2.17 2.79
N LYS A 44 7.85 2.13 1.86
CA LYS A 44 8.21 3.29 1.02
C LYS A 44 7.00 3.84 0.27
N LYS A 45 6.25 2.98 -0.41
CA LYS A 45 5.04 3.39 -1.14
C LYS A 45 4.02 4.05 -0.22
N LYS A 46 3.85 3.55 1.01
CA LYS A 46 2.95 4.14 2.01
C LYS A 46 3.45 5.51 2.47
N GLU A 47 4.74 5.65 2.73
CA GLU A 47 5.39 6.89 3.21
C GLU A 47 5.39 7.98 2.14
N GLU A 48 5.74 7.66 0.89
CA GLU A 48 5.69 8.57 -0.25
C GLU A 48 4.27 9.14 -0.44
N LEU A 49 3.26 8.26 -0.33
CA LEU A 49 1.86 8.67 -0.45
C LEU A 49 1.36 9.51 0.72
N GLU A 50 1.84 9.23 1.94
CA GLU A 50 1.51 10.06 3.11
C GLU A 50 2.17 11.45 2.97
N TYR A 51 3.39 11.53 2.43
CA TYR A 51 4.08 12.80 2.17
C TYR A 51 3.38 13.66 1.10
N ILE A 52 2.88 13.04 0.01
CA ILE A 52 2.12 13.74 -1.05
C ILE A 52 0.82 14.36 -0.52
N TRP A 53 0.26 13.82 0.57
CA TRP A 53 -1.00 14.28 1.14
C TRP A 53 -0.83 15.26 2.31
N ASP A 54 0.35 15.33 2.92
CA ASP A 54 0.69 16.29 3.98
C ASP A 54 1.07 17.70 3.45
N TYR A 55 1.07 17.90 2.13
CA TYR A 55 1.25 19.18 1.43
C TYR A 55 0.06 19.50 0.52
#